data_AF-A0A7Z0HYV1-F1
#
_entry.id   AF-A0A7Z0HYV1-F1
#
_cell.length_a   1.000
_cell.length_b   1.000
_cell.length_c   1.000
_cell.angle_alpha   90.00
_cell.angle_beta   90.00
_cell.angle_gamma   90.00
#
_symmetry.space_group_name_H-M   'P 1'
#
loop_
_entity.id
_entity.type
_entity.pdbx_description
1 polymer ?
#
loop_
_entity_poly.entity_id
_entity_poly.type
_entity_poly.pdbx_seq_one_letter_code
_entity_poly.pdbx_strand_id
1 'polypeptide(L)'
;MDLILTIDPSEDMARVLKRLEATEVQVTRVLDKLHVVAVRCEGASVQQMRAIPGVVSAEPEGVVTLDPREVPELGAPPPSLPNDIGASWRSPAWRRDND
;
A
#
# COMPACT_ATOMS: atom_id res chain seq x y z
N MET A 1 8.09 12.34 -14.47
CA MET A 1 6.78 11.80 -14.06
C MET A 1 7.03 10.50 -13.34
N ASP A 2 6.37 10.27 -12.21
CA ASP A 2 6.51 9.03 -11.43
C ASP A 2 5.35 8.09 -11.75
N LEU A 3 5.66 6.82 -12.00
CA LEU A 3 4.74 5.76 -12.41
C LEU A 3 4.93 4.53 -11.52
N ILE A 4 3.82 3.86 -11.23
CA ILE A 4 3.76 2.56 -10.58
C ILE A 4 3.43 1.51 -11.64
N LEU A 5 4.26 0.50 -11.76
CA LEU A 5 4.11 -0.62 -12.68
C LEU A 5 3.80 -1.88 -11.89
N THR A 6 2.76 -2.60 -12.31
CA THR A 6 2.46 -3.94 -11.80
C THR A 6 3.02 -4.95 -12.80
N ILE A 7 3.90 -5.83 -12.32
CA ILE A 7 4.59 -6.85 -13.09
C ILE A 7 3.82 -8.17 -12.98
N ASP A 8 3.80 -8.94 -14.06
CA ASP A 8 3.23 -10.29 -14.08
C ASP A 8 4.05 -11.19 -13.12
N PRO A 9 3.42 -11.81 -12.11
CA PRO A 9 4.12 -12.66 -11.16
C PRO A 9 4.70 -13.95 -11.76
N SER A 10 4.31 -14.31 -12.98
CA SER A 10 4.89 -15.43 -13.72
C SER A 10 6.17 -15.06 -14.48
N GLU A 11 6.44 -13.76 -14.69
CA GLU A 11 7.65 -13.28 -15.35
C GLU A 11 8.80 -13.10 -14.34
N ASP A 12 10.03 -13.27 -14.84
CA ASP A 12 11.23 -13.01 -14.05
C ASP A 12 11.43 -11.50 -13.84
N MET A 13 11.38 -11.04 -12.59
CA MET A 13 11.49 -9.62 -12.23
C MET A 13 12.80 -8.99 -12.74
N ALA A 14 13.93 -9.69 -12.65
CA ALA A 14 15.22 -9.16 -13.10
C ALA A 14 15.24 -8.96 -14.62
N ARG A 15 14.58 -9.85 -15.37
CA ARG A 15 14.39 -9.68 -16.82
C ARG A 15 13.54 -8.46 -17.15
N VAL A 16 12.45 -8.23 -16.40
CA VAL A 16 11.57 -7.06 -16.61
C VAL A 16 12.29 -5.77 -16.26
N LEU A 17 13.02 -5.72 -15.15
CA LEU A 17 13.86 -4.56 -14.77
C LEU A 17 14.88 -4.21 -15.84
N LYS A 18 15.55 -5.21 -16.44
CA LYS A 18 16.48 -4.98 -17.54
C LYS A 18 15.81 -4.37 -18.78
N ARG A 19 14.55 -4.75 -19.07
CA ARG A 19 13.76 -4.13 -20.16
C ARG A 19 13.39 -2.69 -19.82
N LEU A 20 13.06 -2.41 -18.55
CA LEU A 20 12.76 -1.06 -18.08
C LEU A 20 13.97 -0.14 -18.21
N GLU A 21 15.15 -0.57 -17.77
CA GLU A 21 16.40 0.21 -17.91
C GLU A 21 16.71 0.58 -19.37
N ALA A 22 16.38 -0.29 -20.33
CA ALA A 22 16.54 -0.01 -21.76
C ALA A 22 15.58 1.05 -22.31
N THR A 23 14.56 1.44 -21.54
CA THR A 23 13.51 2.39 -21.95
C THR A 23 13.76 3.80 -21.39
N GLU A 24 15.00 4.11 -20.99
CA GLU A 24 15.41 5.40 -20.40
C GLU A 24 14.54 5.81 -19.20
N VAL A 25 14.05 4.83 -18.43
CA VAL A 25 13.35 5.08 -17.17
C VAL A 25 14.25 4.79 -15.98
N GLN A 26 14.14 5.62 -14.95
CA GLN A 26 14.86 5.44 -13.70
C GLN A 26 14.00 4.65 -12.73
N VAL A 27 14.42 3.44 -12.36
CA VAL A 27 13.74 2.67 -11.30
C VAL A 27 13.99 3.35 -9.96
N THR A 28 12.92 3.76 -9.28
CA THR A 28 12.99 4.45 -7.98
C THR A 28 12.77 3.49 -6.82
N ARG A 29 11.94 2.45 -7.02
CA ARG A 29 11.67 1.45 -5.98
C ARG A 29 11.22 0.12 -6.60
N VAL A 30 11.63 -0.99 -5.99
CA VAL A 30 11.16 -2.33 -6.32
C VAL A 30 10.52 -2.96 -5.09
N LEU A 31 9.33 -3.50 -5.26
CA LEU A 31 8.56 -4.22 -4.24
C LEU A 31 8.36 -5.66 -4.73
N ASP A 32 9.41 -6.46 -4.66
CA ASP A 32 9.45 -7.82 -5.24
C ASP A 32 8.30 -8.71 -4.76
N LYS A 33 7.99 -8.66 -3.46
CA LYS A 33 6.90 -9.47 -2.87
C LYS A 33 5.52 -9.15 -3.44
N LEU A 34 5.34 -7.92 -3.93
CA LEU A 34 4.08 -7.45 -4.51
C LEU A 34 4.11 -7.43 -6.04
N HIS A 35 5.26 -7.76 -6.65
CA HIS A 35 5.50 -7.61 -8.08
C HIS A 35 5.20 -6.19 -8.58
N VAL A 36 5.61 -5.19 -7.81
CA VAL A 36 5.38 -3.76 -8.14
C VAL A 36 6.73 -3.05 -8.27
N VAL A 37 6.85 -2.21 -9.29
CA VAL A 37 8.03 -1.39 -9.55
C VAL A 37 7.60 0.07 -9.72
N ALA A 38 8.17 0.97 -8.93
CA ALA A 38 8.04 2.40 -9.13
C ALA A 38 9.18 2.89 -10.02
N VAL A 39 8.84 3.69 -11.02
CA VAL A 39 9.80 4.28 -11.97
C VAL A 39 9.53 5.76 -12.16
N ARG A 40 10.59 6.51 -12.44
CA ARG A 40 10.56 7.89 -12.90
C ARG A 40 10.94 7.93 -14.37
N CYS A 41 10.10 8.57 -15.18
CA CYS A 41 10.35 8.74 -16.60
C CYS A 41 10.29 10.23 -17.00
N GLU A 42 11.20 10.64 -17.90
CA GLU A 42 11.31 12.02 -18.44
C GLU A 42 10.71 12.16 -19.86
N GLY A 43 9.68 11.38 -20.17
CA GLY A 43 9.04 11.44 -21.48
C GLY A 43 8.30 10.16 -21.89
N ALA A 44 8.54 9.05 -21.20
CA ALA A 44 7.82 7.81 -21.45
C ALA A 44 6.36 7.92 -20.99
N SER A 45 5.43 7.61 -21.90
CA SER A 45 4.00 7.61 -21.60
C SER A 45 3.56 6.33 -20.88
N VAL A 46 2.47 6.40 -20.12
CA VAL A 46 1.85 5.23 -19.48
C VAL A 46 1.59 4.09 -20.48
N GLN A 47 1.22 4.43 -21.71
CA GLN A 47 0.98 3.45 -22.77
C GLN A 47 2.26 2.72 -23.21
N GLN A 48 3.39 3.44 -23.28
CA GLN A 48 4.69 2.83 -23.60
C GLN A 48 5.13 1.87 -22.50
N MET A 49 4.94 2.25 -21.23
CA MET A 49 5.27 1.39 -20.09
C MET A 49 4.42 0.11 -20.06
N ARG A 50 3.13 0.23 -20.39
CA ARG A 50 2.22 -0.92 -20.49
C ARG A 50 2.56 -1.84 -21.67
N ALA A 51 3.23 -1.33 -22.71
CA ALA A 51 3.67 -2.15 -23.84
C ALA A 51 4.91 -2.99 -23.53
N ILE A 52 5.58 -2.77 -22.38
CA ILE A 52 6.75 -3.54 -21.99
C ILE A 52 6.31 -4.97 -21.62
N PRO A 53 6.92 -6.02 -22.21
CA PRO A 53 6.56 -7.38 -21.89
C PRO A 53 6.81 -7.69 -20.41
N GLY A 54 5.79 -8.21 -19.75
CA GLY A 54 5.76 -8.48 -18.30
C GLY A 54 5.12 -7.38 -17.46
N VAL A 55 4.76 -6.22 -18.02
CA VAL A 55 3.97 -5.19 -17.33
C VAL A 55 2.48 -5.44 -17.55
N VAL A 56 1.73 -5.68 -16.47
CA VAL A 56 0.28 -5.90 -16.48
C VAL A 56 -0.48 -4.58 -16.42
N SER A 57 -0.02 -3.67 -15.56
CA SER A 57 -0.59 -2.33 -15.38
C SER A 57 0.50 -1.29 -15.22
N ALA A 58 0.20 -0.07 -15.66
CA ALA A 58 1.03 1.10 -15.46
C ALA A 58 0.10 2.26 -15.07
N GLU A 59 0.36 2.86 -13.92
CA GLU A 59 -0.48 3.91 -13.35
C GLU A 59 0.42 5.07 -12.87
N PRO A 60 0.00 6.33 -13.03
CA PRO A 60 0.71 7.44 -12.41
C PRO A 60 0.72 7.28 -10.89
N GLU A 61 1.84 7.60 -10.24
CA GLU A 61 1.90 7.61 -8.78
C GLU A 61 0.88 8.63 -8.24
N GLY A 62 -0.20 8.12 -7.67
CA GLY A 62 -1.24 8.93 -7.06
C GLY A 62 -0.76 9.44 -5.70
N VAL A 63 -0.89 10.75 -5.47
CA VAL A 63 -0.70 11.31 -4.13
C VAL A 63 -1.93 10.93 -3.30
N VAL A 64 -1.79 9.90 -2.46
CA VAL A 64 -2.76 9.62 -1.42
C VAL A 64 -2.45 10.54 -0.25
N THR A 65 -3.22 11.62 -0.11
CA THR A 65 -3.23 12.39 1.13
C THR A 65 -3.91 11.52 2.18
N LEU A 66 -3.13 10.93 3.08
CA LEU A 66 -3.69 10.38 4.31
C LEU A 66 -4.30 11.55 5.08
N ASP A 67 -5.63 11.62 5.13
CA ASP A 67 -6.31 12.61 5.96
C ASP A 67 -5.99 12.27 7.43
N PRO A 68 -5.25 13.12 8.16
CA PRO A 68 -4.89 12.83 9.54
C PRO A 68 -6.08 12.90 10.51
N ARG A 69 -7.29 13.21 10.01
CA ARG A 69 -8.48 13.50 10.82
C ARG A 69 -9.67 12.61 10.49
N GLU A 70 -9.53 11.31 10.70
CA GLU A 70 -10.65 10.51 11.22
C GLU A 70 -10.15 9.54 12.30
N VAL A 71 -9.35 10.04 13.24
CA VAL A 71 -9.35 9.44 14.57
C VAL A 71 -10.62 9.97 15.23
N PRO A 72 -11.68 9.16 15.42
CA PRO A 72 -12.80 9.61 16.22
C PRO A 72 -12.23 10.04 17.56
N GLU A 73 -12.46 11.30 17.92
CA GLU A 73 -12.11 11.84 19.22
C GLU A 73 -12.80 10.93 20.26
N LEU A 74 -12.05 10.01 20.87
CA LEU A 74 -12.46 9.29 22.09
C LEU A 74 -12.44 10.31 23.24
N GLY A 75 -13.28 11.34 23.10
CA GLY A 75 -13.34 12.54 23.93
C GLY A 75 -14.71 12.74 24.56
N ALA A 76 -15.56 11.71 24.59
CA ALA A 76 -16.69 11.66 25.49
C ALA A 76 -16.44 10.52 26.49
N PRO A 77 -16.36 10.78 27.81
CA PRO A 77 -16.48 9.70 28.77
C PRO A 77 -17.80 8.97 28.50
N PRO A 78 -17.84 7.63 28.56
CA PRO A 78 -19.09 6.90 28.39
C PRO A 78 -20.12 7.46 29.41
N PRO A 79 -21.39 7.64 29.01
CA PRO A 79 -22.41 8.07 29.96
C PRO A 79 -22.42 7.09 31.12
N SER A 80 -22.37 7.60 32.35
CA SER A 80 -22.44 6.80 33.57
C SER A 80 -23.63 5.85 33.46
N LEU A 81 -23.34 4.55 33.37
CA LEU A 81 -24.36 3.51 33.34
C LEU A 81 -25.23 3.65 34.61
N PRO A 82 -26.56 3.51 34.50
CA PRO A 82 -27.40 3.40 35.68
C PRO A 82 -26.87 2.25 36.54
N ASN A 83 -26.64 2.54 37.82
CA ASN A 83 -26.15 1.63 38.87
C ASN A 83 -27.13 0.46 39.10
N ASP A 84 -27.25 -0.47 38.14
CA ASP A 84 -28.01 -1.71 38.35
C ASP A 84 -27.70 -2.82 37.33
N ILE A 85 -26.49 -2.85 36.77
CA ILE A 85 -25.99 -4.06 36.08
C ILE A 85 -25.00 -4.77 37.01
N GLY A 86 -25.57 -5.29 38.09
CA GLY A 86 -25.02 -6.46 38.74
C GLY A 86 -25.10 -7.64 37.76
N ALA A 87 -24.00 -8.40 37.70
CA ALA A 87 -23.81 -9.62 36.91
C ALA A 87 -23.54 -9.42 35.40
N SER A 88 -22.32 -9.83 35.02
CA SER A 88 -21.93 -10.33 33.68
C SER A 88 -21.03 -9.43 32.81
N TRP A 89 -20.15 -8.62 33.40
CA TRP A 89 -18.90 -8.29 32.72
C TRP A 89 -17.87 -9.37 33.03
N ARG A 90 -17.97 -10.54 32.38
CA ARG A 90 -16.80 -11.40 32.23
C ARG A 90 -15.84 -10.67 31.32
N SER A 91 -14.74 -10.17 31.89
CA SER A 91 -13.60 -9.69 31.10
C SER A 91 -13.19 -10.80 30.13
N PRO A 92 -13.05 -10.50 28.82
CA PRO A 92 -12.59 -11.50 27.89
C PRO A 92 -11.10 -11.82 28.17
N ALA A 93 -10.78 -13.11 28.19
CA ALA A 93 -9.52 -13.70 28.69
C ALA A 93 -8.32 -13.51 27.75
N TRP A 94 -8.06 -12.28 27.31
CA TRP A 94 -6.92 -11.93 26.44
C TRP A 94 -5.99 -10.88 27.06
N ARG A 95 -5.96 -10.76 28.39
CA ARG A 95 -4.73 -10.36 29.05
C ARG A 95 -3.85 -11.60 29.21
N ARG A 96 -2.90 -11.76 28.29
CA ARG A 96 -1.65 -12.46 28.62
C ARG A 96 -0.84 -11.49 29.47
N ASP A 97 -0.60 -11.87 30.71
CA ASP A 97 0.46 -11.29 31.53
C ASP A 97 1.78 -11.38 30.77
N ASN A 98 2.44 -10.23 30.65
CA ASN A 98 3.84 -10.09 30.32
C ASN A 98 4.30 -8.80 31.02
N ASP A 99 4.37 -8.85 32.34
CA ASP A 99 5.57 -8.66 33.18
C ASP A 99 5.18 -8.74 34.67
#